data_AF-A0A5E4HLB5-F1
#
_entry.id   AF-A0A5E4HLB5-F1
#
_cell.length_a   1.000
_cell.length_b   1.000
_cell.length_c   1.000
_cell.angle_alpha   90.00
_cell.angle_beta   90.00
_cell.angle_gamma   90.00
#
_symmetry.space_group_name_H-M   'P 1'
#
loop_
_entity.id
_entity.type
_entity.pdbx_description
1 polymer ?
#
loop_
_entity_poly.entity_id
_entity_poly.type
_entity_poly.pdbx_seq_one_letter_code
_entity_poly.pdbx_strand_id
1 'polypeptide(L)' 'MTRKEIPLCPICGSRDITSLSQTQNWAKQSGTLMGLYTCRKCGHQGLPLILDSEEDYAKYMKIKRRK' A
#
# COMPACT_ATOMS: atom_id res chain seq x y z
N MET A 1 -5.02 -1.69 22.55
CA MET A 1 -5.63 -0.97 21.40
C MET A 1 -4.93 -1.42 20.13
N THR A 2 -5.54 -2.32 19.35
CA THR A 2 -5.01 -2.76 18.05
C THR A 2 -5.28 -1.66 17.03
N ARG A 3 -4.23 -0.93 16.60
CA ARG A 3 -4.34 0.06 15.52
C ARG A 3 -4.67 -0.70 14.22
N LYS A 4 -5.71 -0.27 13.52
CA LYS A 4 -6.09 -0.85 12.22
C LYS A 4 -5.25 -0.16 11.15
N GLU A 5 -4.12 -0.76 10.83
CA GLU A 5 -3.29 -0.34 9.70
C GLU A 5 -4.07 -0.59 8.40
N ILE A 6 -4.28 0.47 7.61
CA ILE A 6 -4.98 0.40 6.32
C ILE A 6 -3.95 0.59 5.22
N PRO A 7 -3.45 -0.49 4.60
CA PRO A 7 -2.51 -0.38 3.50
C PRO A 7 -3.27 0.04 2.23
N LEU A 8 -2.69 0.98 1.48
CA LEU A 8 -3.24 1.46 0.21
C LEU A 8 -2.15 1.79 -0.81
N CYS A 9 -2.52 1.81 -2.08
CA CYS A 9 -1.61 2.18 -3.15
C CYS A 9 -1.34 3.70 -3.16
N PRO A 10 -0.08 4.16 -3.04
CA PRO A 10 0.24 5.59 -3.07
C PRO A 10 -0.08 6.25 -4.43
N ILE A 11 -0.14 5.47 -5.52
CA ILE A 11 -0.38 6.00 -6.87
C ILE A 11 -1.86 6.18 -7.17
N CYS A 12 -2.72 5.19 -6.92
CA CYS A 12 -4.15 5.27 -7.25
C CYS A 12 -5.08 5.29 -6.04
N GLY A 13 -4.58 5.02 -4.83
CA GLY A 13 -5.38 5.00 -3.61
C GLY A 13 -6.19 3.73 -3.38
N SER A 14 -6.01 2.72 -4.24
CA SER A 14 -6.68 1.43 -4.10
C SER A 14 -6.19 0.70 -2.85
N ARG A 15 -7.12 0.10 -2.10
CA ARG A 15 -6.81 -0.87 -1.03
C ARG A 15 -6.54 -2.28 -1.59
N ASP A 16 -6.75 -2.46 -2.89
CA ASP A 16 -6.53 -3.73 -3.58
C ASP A 16 -5.05 -3.86 -3.99
N ILE A 17 -4.27 -4.34 -3.03
CA ILE A 17 -2.82 -4.57 -3.11
C ILE A 17 -2.55 -6.02 -2.76
N THR A 18 -1.85 -6.70 -3.66
CA THR A 18 -1.45 -8.09 -3.47
C THR A 18 -0.01 -8.11 -2.98
N SER A 19 0.25 -8.82 -1.89
CA SER A 19 1.61 -9.12 -1.47
C SER A 19 2.14 -10.27 -2.32
N LEU A 20 3.31 -10.13 -2.91
CA LEU A 20 3.94 -11.22 -3.63
C LEU A 20 4.51 -12.20 -2.58
N SER A 21 3.71 -13.20 -2.20
CA SER A 21 4.02 -14.18 -1.15
C SER A 21 5.37 -14.87 -1.35
N GLN A 22 5.76 -15.11 -2.60
CA GLN A 22 7.04 -15.73 -2.96
C GLN A 22 8.21 -14.73 -2.97
N THR A 23 7.91 -13.43 -3.13
CA THR A 23 8.91 -12.36 -3.16
C THR A 23 9.25 -11.84 -1.76
N GLN A 24 8.30 -11.97 -0.81
CA GLN A 24 8.48 -11.50 0.56
C GLN A 24 9.69 -12.09 1.27
N ASN A 25 10.00 -13.38 1.07
CA ASN A 25 11.13 -14.00 1.76
C ASN A 25 12.48 -13.53 1.19
N TRP A 26 12.65 -13.44 -0.13
CA TRP A 26 13.91 -12.97 -0.71
C TRP A 26 14.13 -11.48 -0.48
N ALA A 27 13.08 -10.66 -0.61
CA ALA A 27 13.20 -9.21 -0.43
C ALA A 27 13.40 -8.81 1.04
N LYS A 28 12.81 -9.55 2.01
CA LYS A 28 13.17 -9.40 3.44
C LYS A 28 14.62 -9.77 3.70
N GLN A 29 15.14 -10.83 3.08
CA GLN A 29 16.53 -11.26 3.24
C GLN A 29 17.54 -10.32 2.57
N SER A 30 17.20 -9.76 1.40
CA SER A 30 18.11 -8.92 0.61
C SER A 30 18.03 -7.42 0.95
N GLY A 31 17.23 -7.01 1.93
CA GLY A 31 17.07 -5.60 2.32
C GLY A 31 16.45 -4.71 1.23
N THR A 32 15.99 -5.29 0.13
CA THR A 32 15.42 -4.58 -1.02
C THR A 32 13.90 -4.64 -0.91
N LEU A 33 13.31 -3.60 -0.31
CA LEU A 33 11.86 -3.53 -0.06
C LEU A 33 11.04 -3.09 -1.30
N MET A 34 11.70 -2.73 -2.40
CA MET A 34 11.01 -2.39 -3.65
C MET A 34 10.48 -3.66 -4.33
N GLY A 35 9.17 -3.72 -4.57
CA GLY A 35 8.52 -4.82 -5.29
C GLY A 35 7.75 -5.82 -4.41
N LEU A 36 7.62 -5.59 -3.10
CA LEU A 36 6.89 -6.51 -2.21
C LEU A 36 5.38 -6.55 -2.43
N TYR A 37 4.80 -5.41 -2.85
CA TYR A 37 3.37 -5.27 -3.07
C TYR A 37 3.10 -4.74 -4.47
N THR A 38 2.08 -5.29 -5.11
CA THR A 38 1.58 -4.83 -6.40
C THR A 38 0.14 -4.38 -6.25
N CYS A 39 -0.16 -3.16 -6.70
CA CYS A 39 -1.53 -2.69 -6.77
C CYS A 39 -2.23 -3.31 -7.98
N ARG A 40 -3.32 -4.06 -7.78
CA ARG A 40 -4.07 -4.66 -8.90
C ARG A 40 -4.88 -3.65 -9.71
N LYS A 41 -5.07 -2.44 -9.19
CA LYS A 41 -5.83 -1.38 -9.88
C LYS A 41 -4.99 -0.59 -10.88
N CYS A 42 -3.76 -0.22 -10.53
CA CYS A 42 -2.90 0.61 -11.40
C CYS A 42 -1.57 -0.05 -11.78
N GLY A 43 -1.30 -1.28 -11.31
CA GLY A 43 -0.07 -2.01 -11.59
C GLY A 43 1.17 -1.51 -10.86
N HIS A 44 1.05 -0.48 -10.00
CA HIS A 44 2.20 0.04 -9.26
C HIS A 44 2.80 -1.01 -8.33
N GLN A 45 4.11 -1.21 -8.43
CA GLN A 45 4.88 -2.11 -7.58
C GLN A 45 5.72 -1.28 -6.60
N GLY A 46 5.57 -1.55 -5.30
CA GLY A 46 6.23 -0.75 -4.28
C GLY A 46 5.68 -1.00 -2.89
N LEU A 47 6.04 -0.13 -1.95
CA LEU A 47 5.49 -0.16 -0.60
C LEU A 47 4.09 0.48 -0.60
N PRO A 48 3.09 -0.16 0.04
CA PRO A 48 1.81 0.48 0.25
C PRO A 48 1.99 1.63 1.26
N LEU A 49 1.22 2.69 1.08
CA LEU A 49 1.05 3.70 2.11
C LEU A 49 0.21 3.09 3.24
N ILE A 50 0.71 3.10 4.46
CA ILE A 50 -0.01 2.64 5.64
C ILE A 50 -0.67 3.85 6.29
N LEU A 51 -1.98 3.80 6.49
CA LEU A 51 -2.70 4.79 7.28
C LEU A 51 -3.19 4.20 8.60
N ASP A 52 -3.14 5.00 9.66
CA ASP A 52 -3.52 4.57 11.01
C ASP A 52 -5.04 4.54 11.27
N SER A 53 -5.84 5.16 10.39
CA SER A 53 -7.30 5.35 10.59
C SER A 53 -8.09 5.42 9.27
N GLU A 54 -9.37 5.00 9.30
CA GLU A 54 -10.31 5.18 8.17
C GLU A 54 -10.55 6.67 7.86
N GLU A 55 -10.48 7.54 8.87
CA GLU A 55 -10.61 8.99 8.69
C GLU A 55 -9.48 9.57 7.82
N ASP A 56 -8.24 9.13 8.06
CA ASP A 56 -7.09 9.49 7.24
C ASP A 56 -7.22 8.95 5.82
N TYR A 57 -7.78 7.76 5.65
CA TYR A 57 -8.08 7.22 4.33
C TYR A 57 -9.07 8.12 3.56
N ALA A 58 -10.14 8.54 4.22
CA ALA A 58 -11.14 9.44 3.62
C ALA A 58 -10.53 10.80 3.26
N LYS A 59 -9.69 11.38 4.15
CA LYS A 59 -8.97 12.64 3.88
C LYS A 59 -8.02 12.49 2.69
N TYR A 60 -7.24 11.41 2.65
CA TYR A 60 -6.32 11.11 1.56
C TYR A 60 -7.03 11.00 0.20
N MET A 61 -8.16 10.28 0.14
CA MET A 61 -8.98 10.17 -1.08
C MET A 61 -9.58 11.50 -1.53
N LYS A 62 -10.00 12.37 -0.59
CA LYS A 62 -10.50 13.71 -0.91
C LYS A 62 -9.40 14.59 -1.52
N ILE A 63 -8.19 14.58 -0.95
CA ILE A 63 -7.05 15.36 -1.46
C ILE A 63 -6.67 14.88 -2.86
N LYS A 64 -6.57 13.56 -3.05
CA LYS A 64 -6.16 12.95 -4.30
C LYS A 64 -7.12 13.20 -5.46
N ARG A 65 -8.44 13.26 -5.20
CA ARG A 65 -9.46 13.58 -6.21
C ARG A 65 -9.45 15.04 -6.68
N ARG A 66 -8.80 15.94 -5.94
CA ARG A 66 -8.73 17.37 -6.28
C ARG A 66 -7.50 17.75 -7.11
N LYS A 67 -6.64 16.78 -7.44
CA LYS A 67 -5.44 16.96 -8.27
C LYS A 67 -5.63 16.23 -9.59
#